data_AF-A0A0C9X1T7-F1
#
_entry.id   AF-A0A0C9X1T7-F1
#
_cell.length_a   1.000
_cell.length_b   1.000
_cell.length_c   1.000
_cell.angle_alpha   90.00
_cell.angle_beta   90.00
_cell.angle_gamma   90.00
#
_symmetry.space_group_name_H-M   'P 1'
#
loop_
_entity.id
_entity.type
_entity.pdbx_description
1 polymer ?
#
loop_
_entity_poly.entity_id
_entity_poly.type
_entity_poly.pdbx_seq_one_letter_code
_entity_poly.pdbx_strand_id
1 'polypeptide(L)'
;MKIAFINQFLGNKSNPNALTIQLISDIVNRTGSVALHPGRTSVDSSIFDPTLTGSQIFDPSPARDVHRTTYGPSFFDTINLNPPSTKVNLDLNLLNNWYEIAFNQAAAAVQYLGSRLDAREIGNEPDLMSPMAIRTRQVLKFTPRHGFSRTSLWGLTFLPTRRIQYVSPYRFHRAVYAFDDLVHEPIIVNFTTVNIIANGINNTSTVKTYSQHTSPYY
;
A
#
# COMPACT_ATOMS: atom_id res chain seq x y z
N MET A 1 5.41 2.11 -6.99
CA MET A 1 6.39 1.07 -7.38
C MET A 1 5.91 -0.27 -6.83
N LYS A 2 6.11 -1.40 -7.49
CA LYS A 2 5.74 -2.71 -6.91
C LYS A 2 6.74 -3.08 -5.80
N ILE A 3 6.26 -3.55 -4.64
CA ILE A 3 7.14 -4.06 -3.57
C ILE A 3 8.12 -5.08 -4.15
N ALA A 4 7.63 -5.98 -5.00
CA ALA A 4 8.41 -7.06 -5.60
C ALA A 4 9.58 -6.60 -6.49
N PHE A 5 9.63 -5.33 -6.88
CA PHE A 5 10.66 -4.83 -7.80
C PHE A 5 11.55 -3.75 -7.19
N ILE A 6 11.43 -3.46 -5.90
CA ILE A 6 12.17 -2.36 -5.26
C ILE A 6 13.69 -2.52 -5.44
N ASN A 7 14.22 -3.73 -5.27
CA ASN A 7 15.67 -3.95 -5.36
C ASN A 7 16.18 -3.84 -6.80
N GLN A 8 15.33 -4.11 -7.78
CA GLN A 8 15.67 -3.98 -9.19
C GLN A 8 15.79 -2.49 -9.56
N PHE A 9 14.98 -1.63 -8.93
CA PHE A 9 15.07 -0.18 -9.14
C PHE A 9 16.18 0.47 -8.32
N LEU A 10 16.26 0.17 -7.02
CA LEU A 10 17.15 0.87 -6.07
C LEU A 10 18.47 0.14 -5.81
N GLY A 11 18.60 -1.12 -6.22
CA GLY A 11 19.70 -2.00 -5.81
C GLY A 11 19.49 -2.56 -4.40
N ASN A 12 20.58 -2.75 -3.67
CA ASN A 12 20.55 -3.10 -2.25
C ASN A 12 21.75 -2.46 -1.54
N LYS A 13 21.86 -2.63 -0.21
CA LYS A 13 22.92 -2.01 0.60
C LYS A 13 24.35 -2.33 0.11
N SER A 14 24.58 -3.53 -0.40
CA SER A 14 25.89 -3.95 -0.91
C SER A 14 26.12 -3.53 -2.36
N ASN A 15 25.07 -3.46 -3.16
CA ASN A 15 25.12 -3.11 -4.58
C ASN A 15 24.01 -2.09 -4.90
N PRO A 16 24.19 -0.82 -4.50
CA PRO A 16 23.20 0.23 -4.74
C PRO A 16 23.11 0.56 -6.22
N ASN A 17 21.90 0.83 -6.73
CA ASN A 17 21.72 1.32 -8.10
C ASN A 17 22.01 2.83 -8.12
N ALA A 18 23.28 3.17 -8.38
CA ALA A 18 23.76 4.56 -8.35
C ALA A 18 22.96 5.48 -9.29
N LEU A 19 22.54 4.99 -10.47
CA LEU A 19 21.79 5.79 -11.44
C LEU A 19 20.43 6.22 -10.87
N THR A 20 19.64 5.27 -10.35
CA THR A 20 18.32 5.56 -9.79
C THR A 20 18.42 6.45 -8.55
N ILE A 21 19.38 6.18 -7.67
CA ILE A 21 19.60 6.96 -6.45
C ILE A 21 19.99 8.39 -6.79
N GLN A 22 20.86 8.60 -7.78
CA GLN A 22 21.24 9.93 -8.24
C GLN A 22 20.03 10.68 -8.82
N LEU A 23 19.23 10.02 -9.66
CA LEU A 23 18.02 10.63 -10.22
C LEU A 23 17.04 11.08 -9.13
N ILE A 24 16.80 10.24 -8.12
CA ILE A 24 15.95 10.60 -6.98
C ILE A 24 16.55 11.78 -6.21
N SER A 25 17.87 11.79 -6.03
CA SER A 25 18.58 12.90 -5.37
C SER A 25 18.43 14.21 -6.14
N ASP A 26 18.55 14.18 -7.47
CA ASP A 26 18.39 15.37 -8.31
C ASP A 26 16.96 15.91 -8.28
N ILE A 27 15.96 15.04 -8.23
CA ILE A 27 14.56 15.43 -8.03
C ILE A 27 14.42 16.12 -6.67
N VAL A 28 14.89 15.48 -5.59
CA VAL A 28 14.86 16.04 -4.23
C VAL A 28 15.56 17.39 -4.15
N ASN A 29 16.71 17.56 -4.81
CA ASN A 29 17.43 18.82 -4.83
C ASN A 29 16.63 19.96 -5.49
N ARG A 30 15.76 19.62 -6.44
CA ARG A 30 14.91 20.60 -7.15
C ARG A 30 13.56 20.84 -6.46
N THR A 31 12.99 19.82 -5.81
CA THR A 31 11.62 19.87 -5.26
C THR A 31 11.59 19.94 -3.73
N GLY A 32 12.74 19.78 -3.07
CA GLY A 32 12.88 19.68 -1.61
C GLY A 32 12.56 18.30 -1.04
N SER A 33 11.64 17.55 -1.65
CA SER A 33 11.28 16.18 -1.24
C SER A 33 10.59 15.42 -2.37
N VAL A 34 10.57 14.10 -2.25
CA VAL A 34 9.80 13.17 -3.07
C VAL A 34 9.21 12.08 -2.17
N ALA A 35 8.07 11.51 -2.58
CA ALA A 35 7.49 10.35 -1.90
C ALA A 35 7.66 9.10 -2.76
N LEU A 36 8.21 8.04 -2.17
CA LEU A 36 8.15 6.70 -2.72
C LEU A 36 6.87 6.03 -2.25
N HIS A 37 6.24 5.30 -3.17
CA HIS A 37 5.02 4.54 -2.88
C HIS A 37 5.21 3.07 -3.25
N PRO A 38 5.89 2.26 -2.40
CA PRO A 38 6.03 0.82 -2.62
C PRO A 38 4.71 0.11 -2.28
N GLY A 39 4.19 -0.66 -3.23
CA GLY A 39 2.86 -1.23 -3.11
C GLY A 39 2.36 -1.88 -4.39
N ARG A 40 1.21 -1.43 -4.89
CA ARG A 40 0.50 -1.95 -6.08
C ARG A 40 0.08 -3.42 -5.88
N THR A 41 -0.34 -4.09 -6.97
CA THR A 41 -0.84 -5.47 -6.93
C THR A 41 0.07 -6.49 -6.23
N SER A 42 1.39 -6.26 -6.19
CA SER A 42 2.32 -7.15 -5.45
C SER A 42 2.16 -7.08 -3.93
N VAL A 43 1.52 -6.05 -3.38
CA VAL A 43 1.28 -5.95 -1.93
C VAL A 43 0.29 -7.00 -1.46
N ASP A 44 -0.69 -7.35 -2.28
CA ASP A 44 -1.81 -8.22 -1.91
C ASP A 44 -1.37 -9.63 -1.51
N SER A 45 -0.16 -10.02 -1.89
CA SER A 45 0.43 -11.29 -1.51
C SER A 45 1.77 -11.13 -0.81
N SER A 46 2.12 -9.92 -0.39
CA SER A 46 3.38 -9.65 0.30
C SER A 46 3.30 -9.98 1.80
N ILE A 47 4.41 -10.44 2.37
CA ILE A 47 4.51 -10.78 3.80
C ILE A 47 5.83 -10.21 4.33
N PHE A 48 5.79 -9.56 5.50
CA PHE A 48 6.99 -9.21 6.23
C PHE A 48 7.44 -10.38 7.11
N ASP A 49 8.71 -10.77 6.98
CA ASP A 49 9.36 -11.77 7.83
C ASP A 49 10.57 -11.14 8.53
N PRO A 50 10.54 -10.94 9.87
CA PRO A 50 11.64 -10.33 10.60
C PRO A 50 12.89 -11.21 10.63
N THR A 51 12.77 -12.50 10.34
CA THR A 51 13.87 -13.48 10.37
C THR A 51 14.53 -13.67 9.00
N LEU A 52 13.93 -13.12 7.94
CA LEU A 52 14.45 -13.29 6.59
C LEU A 52 15.85 -12.64 6.47
N THR A 53 16.82 -13.47 6.10
CA THR A 53 18.16 -13.03 5.70
C THR A 53 18.15 -12.64 4.22
N GLY A 54 18.51 -11.39 3.94
CA GLY A 54 18.36 -10.80 2.60
C GLY A 54 17.10 -9.92 2.50
N SER A 55 16.90 -9.33 1.33
CA SER A 55 15.90 -8.26 1.16
C SER A 55 14.54 -8.81 0.80
N GLN A 56 14.46 -9.73 -0.17
CA GLN A 56 13.20 -10.29 -0.66
C GLN A 56 13.36 -11.72 -1.20
N ILE A 57 12.32 -12.54 -1.03
CA ILE A 57 12.13 -13.83 -1.71
C ILE A 57 10.89 -13.72 -2.59
N PHE A 58 11.01 -14.19 -3.84
CA PHE A 58 9.91 -14.29 -4.79
C PHE A 58 9.44 -15.72 -4.89
N ASP A 59 8.17 -15.93 -4.56
CA ASP A 59 7.46 -17.15 -4.93
C ASP A 59 6.69 -16.83 -6.22
N PRO A 60 7.14 -17.31 -7.40
CA PRO A 60 6.40 -17.15 -8.62
C PRO A 60 5.16 -18.05 -8.63
N SER A 61 4.11 -17.62 -9.31
CA SER A 61 2.97 -18.47 -9.66
C SER A 61 3.41 -19.55 -10.66
N PRO A 62 2.61 -20.61 -10.86
CA PRO A 62 2.80 -21.51 -12.00
C PRO A 62 2.86 -20.80 -13.36
N ALA A 63 2.20 -19.63 -13.50
CA ALA A 63 2.24 -18.77 -14.68
C ALA A 63 3.45 -17.82 -14.72
N ARG A 64 4.39 -17.92 -13.76
CA ARG A 64 5.60 -17.10 -13.59
C ARG A 64 5.38 -15.62 -13.27
N ASP A 65 4.15 -15.21 -13.00
CA ASP A 65 3.88 -13.92 -12.36
C ASP A 65 4.28 -13.94 -10.89
N VAL A 66 4.59 -12.78 -10.31
CA VAL A 66 4.85 -12.64 -8.87
C VAL A 66 3.60 -13.07 -8.09
N HIS A 67 3.66 -14.24 -7.46
CA HIS A 67 2.55 -14.77 -6.67
C HIS A 67 2.63 -14.33 -5.22
N ARG A 68 3.81 -14.37 -4.60
CA ARG A 68 4.06 -13.87 -3.24
C ARG A 68 5.45 -13.23 -3.15
N THR A 69 5.55 -12.19 -2.32
CA THR A 69 6.82 -11.54 -1.99
C THR A 69 7.00 -11.53 -0.49
N THR A 70 7.94 -12.32 0.01
CA THR A 70 8.37 -12.23 1.42
C THR A 70 9.52 -11.25 1.50
N TYR A 71 9.45 -10.26 2.39
CA TYR A 71 10.50 -9.26 2.55
C TYR A 71 10.91 -9.11 4.01
N GLY A 72 12.20 -8.86 4.24
CA GLY A 72 12.80 -8.79 5.56
C GLY A 72 13.31 -7.39 5.90
N PRO A 73 14.03 -7.22 7.02
CA PRO A 73 14.57 -5.92 7.44
C PRO A 73 15.38 -5.19 6.37
N SER A 74 16.20 -5.91 5.58
CA SER A 74 17.05 -5.27 4.57
C SER A 74 16.30 -4.73 3.34
N PHE A 75 15.00 -5.02 3.20
CA PHE A 75 14.12 -4.28 2.29
C PHE A 75 14.07 -2.79 2.65
N PHE A 76 13.99 -2.46 3.94
CA PHE A 76 13.97 -1.08 4.40
C PHE A 76 15.35 -0.41 4.26
N ASP A 77 16.45 -1.17 4.40
CA ASP A 77 17.78 -0.67 4.07
C ASP A 77 17.86 -0.19 2.62
N THR A 78 17.23 -0.92 1.70
CA THR A 78 17.17 -0.56 0.27
C THR A 78 16.39 0.74 0.07
N ILE A 79 15.25 0.91 0.76
CA ILE A 79 14.50 2.17 0.73
C ILE A 79 15.34 3.33 1.32
N ASN A 80 16.12 3.05 2.36
CA ASN A 80 16.95 4.03 3.06
C ASN A 80 18.20 4.47 2.28
N LEU A 81 18.50 3.85 1.12
CA LEU A 81 19.51 4.34 0.17
C LEU A 81 19.15 5.71 -0.42
N ASN A 82 17.86 6.06 -0.43
CA ASN A 82 17.38 7.35 -0.94
C ASN A 82 17.68 8.50 0.05
N PRO A 83 17.71 9.76 -0.42
CA PRO A 83 17.92 10.94 0.42
C PRO A 83 17.04 10.96 1.68
N PRO A 84 17.52 11.44 2.84
CA PRO A 84 16.77 11.51 4.10
C PRO A 84 15.40 12.19 4.05
N SER A 85 15.23 13.17 3.16
CA SER A 85 13.95 13.86 2.95
C SER A 85 12.94 13.07 2.12
N THR A 86 13.32 11.91 1.58
CA THR A 86 12.43 11.01 0.82
C THR A 86 11.40 10.40 1.76
N LYS A 87 10.13 10.71 1.51
CA LYS A 87 8.99 10.14 2.25
C LYS A 87 8.56 8.81 1.67
N VAL A 88 7.88 8.00 2.48
CA VAL A 88 7.40 6.68 2.09
C VAL A 88 5.93 6.55 2.45
N ASN A 89 5.12 6.21 1.44
CA ASN A 89 3.77 5.73 1.60
C ASN A 89 3.80 4.22 1.34
N LEU A 90 3.53 3.39 2.34
CA LEU A 90 3.66 1.94 2.21
C LEU A 90 2.27 1.29 2.14
N ASP A 91 2.01 0.51 1.09
CA ASP A 91 0.83 -0.34 1.04
C ASP A 91 0.98 -1.53 1.98
N LEU A 92 -0.11 -1.93 2.61
CA LEU A 92 -0.21 -3.09 3.51
C LEU A 92 -1.05 -4.19 2.86
N ASN A 93 -0.64 -5.44 3.05
CA ASN A 93 -1.37 -6.58 2.53
C ASN A 93 -2.67 -6.79 3.33
N LEU A 94 -3.80 -6.63 2.65
CA LEU A 94 -5.12 -6.92 3.20
C LEU A 94 -5.83 -8.10 2.53
N LEU A 95 -5.28 -8.70 1.46
CA LEU A 95 -5.98 -9.72 0.68
C LEU A 95 -5.98 -11.08 1.37
N ASN A 96 -4.93 -11.39 2.14
CA ASN A 96 -4.73 -12.72 2.71
C ASN A 96 -5.64 -13.07 3.90
N ASN A 97 -6.73 -12.31 4.16
CA ASN A 97 -7.72 -12.53 5.23
C ASN A 97 -7.17 -12.61 6.68
N TRP A 98 -5.93 -12.18 6.91
CA TRP A 98 -5.29 -12.19 8.24
C TRP A 98 -4.75 -10.79 8.55
N TYR A 99 -5.35 -10.13 9.54
CA TYR A 99 -4.98 -8.75 9.92
C TYR A 99 -3.56 -8.68 10.50
N GLU A 100 -3.05 -9.79 11.05
CA GLU A 100 -1.70 -9.91 11.59
C GLU A 100 -0.62 -9.62 10.54
N ILE A 101 -0.87 -9.95 9.27
CA ILE A 101 0.07 -9.66 8.18
C ILE A 101 0.19 -8.14 8.02
N ALA A 102 -0.92 -7.43 7.81
CA ALA A 102 -0.94 -5.98 7.71
C ALA A 102 -0.34 -5.31 8.96
N PHE A 103 -0.66 -5.84 10.15
CA PHE A 103 -0.14 -5.33 11.42
C PHE A 103 1.39 -5.45 11.49
N ASN A 104 1.94 -6.63 11.20
CA ASN A 104 3.38 -6.86 11.25
C ASN A 104 4.12 -6.00 10.23
N GLN A 105 3.55 -5.83 9.02
CA GLN A 105 4.09 -4.93 8.01
C GLN A 105 4.08 -3.47 8.46
N ALA A 106 2.99 -3.01 9.08
CA ALA A 106 2.87 -1.66 9.63
C ALA A 106 3.85 -1.41 10.79
N ALA A 107 4.00 -2.39 11.69
CA ALA A 107 4.94 -2.32 12.80
C ALA A 107 6.39 -2.24 12.30
N ALA A 108 6.76 -3.08 11.33
CA ALA A 108 8.07 -3.05 10.69
C ALA A 108 8.32 -1.70 9.99
N ALA A 109 7.34 -1.18 9.24
CA ALA A 109 7.48 0.12 8.59
C ALA A 109 7.76 1.24 9.59
N VAL A 110 7.06 1.27 10.72
CA VAL A 110 7.31 2.26 11.78
C VAL A 110 8.70 2.08 12.37
N GLN A 111 9.10 0.83 12.66
CA GLN A 111 10.41 0.52 13.22
C GLN A 111 11.57 0.95 12.31
N TYR A 112 11.51 0.62 11.02
CA TYR A 112 12.66 0.76 10.12
C TYR A 112 12.69 2.06 9.30
N LEU A 113 11.53 2.71 9.08
CA LEU A 113 11.46 3.97 8.33
C LEU A 113 11.36 5.19 9.25
N GLY A 114 10.87 5.03 10.48
CA GLY A 114 10.74 6.12 11.44
C GLY A 114 10.02 7.34 10.84
N SER A 115 10.67 8.49 10.86
CA SER A 115 10.13 9.76 10.35
C SER A 115 10.03 9.85 8.81
N ARG A 116 10.59 8.88 8.08
CA ARG A 116 10.42 8.77 6.62
C ARG A 116 9.06 8.17 6.25
N LEU A 117 8.43 7.40 7.12
CA LEU A 117 7.08 6.89 6.89
C LEU A 117 6.08 8.04 6.99
N ASP A 118 5.54 8.48 5.85
CA ASP A 118 4.52 9.53 5.81
C ASP A 118 3.13 8.92 5.98
N ALA A 119 2.87 7.80 5.28
CA ALA A 119 1.59 7.12 5.37
C ALA A 119 1.64 5.60 5.19
N ARG A 120 0.56 4.96 5.63
CA ARG A 120 0.25 3.54 5.41
C ARG A 120 -1.05 3.44 4.62
N GLU A 121 -1.02 2.72 3.51
CA GLU A 121 -2.19 2.47 2.66
C GLU A 121 -2.70 1.06 2.90
N ILE A 122 -3.99 0.92 3.20
CA ILE A 122 -4.56 -0.37 3.59
C ILE A 122 -5.14 -1.07 2.34
N GLY A 123 -4.39 -2.04 1.80
CA GLY A 123 -4.73 -2.79 0.58
C GLY A 123 -4.54 -1.97 -0.72
N ASN A 124 -4.43 -2.66 -1.86
CA ASN A 124 -4.35 -2.03 -3.18
C ASN A 124 -5.65 -2.24 -3.96
N GLU A 125 -6.31 -1.18 -4.44
CA GLU A 125 -7.46 -1.27 -5.36
C GLU A 125 -8.56 -2.26 -4.89
N PRO A 126 -9.12 -2.06 -3.68
CA PRO A 126 -10.03 -3.03 -3.06
C PRO A 126 -11.36 -3.22 -3.82
N ASP A 127 -11.72 -2.29 -4.69
CA ASP A 127 -12.86 -2.34 -5.61
C ASP A 127 -12.66 -3.35 -6.77
N LEU A 128 -11.42 -3.74 -7.06
CA LEU A 128 -11.08 -4.79 -8.03
C LEU A 128 -11.05 -6.20 -7.42
N MET A 129 -11.47 -6.33 -6.16
CA MET A 129 -11.41 -7.59 -5.43
C MET A 129 -12.78 -8.24 -5.32
N SER A 130 -12.85 -9.54 -5.58
CA SER A 130 -14.05 -10.32 -5.31
C SER A 130 -14.34 -10.54 -3.83
N PRO A 131 -15.61 -10.87 -3.49
CA PRO A 131 -15.97 -11.37 -2.16
C PRO A 131 -15.11 -12.55 -1.69
N MET A 132 -14.43 -13.25 -2.61
CA MET A 132 -13.51 -14.35 -2.31
C MET A 132 -12.03 -13.93 -2.24
N ALA A 133 -11.73 -12.63 -2.22
CA ALA A 133 -10.35 -12.11 -2.21
C ALA A 133 -9.53 -12.54 -3.44
N ILE A 134 -10.20 -12.66 -4.59
CA ILE A 134 -9.57 -12.88 -5.90
C ILE A 134 -9.66 -11.58 -6.68
N ARG A 135 -8.55 -11.11 -7.26
CA ARG A 135 -8.58 -9.97 -8.20
C ARG A 135 -9.41 -10.33 -9.43
N THR A 136 -10.41 -9.51 -9.73
CA THR A 136 -11.25 -9.68 -10.92
C THR A 136 -10.96 -8.58 -11.91
N ARG A 137 -10.81 -8.92 -13.20
CA ARG A 137 -10.73 -7.93 -14.28
C ARG A 137 -12.05 -7.20 -14.54
N GLN A 138 -13.14 -7.69 -13.97
CA GLN A 138 -14.43 -7.02 -14.01
C GLN A 138 -14.63 -6.26 -12.71
N VAL A 139 -15.09 -5.01 -12.83
CA VAL A 139 -15.66 -4.26 -11.71
C VAL A 139 -16.82 -5.10 -11.22
N LEU A 140 -16.61 -5.77 -10.10
CA LEU A 140 -17.73 -6.43 -9.45
C LEU A 140 -18.72 -5.35 -9.07
N LYS A 141 -20.01 -5.69 -9.11
CA LYS A 141 -21.10 -4.81 -8.68
C LYS A 141 -20.99 -4.54 -7.16
N PHE A 142 -19.95 -3.82 -6.77
CA PHE A 142 -19.67 -3.36 -5.43
C PHE A 142 -20.58 -2.17 -5.21
N THR A 143 -21.62 -2.38 -4.42
CA THR A 143 -22.33 -1.24 -3.85
C THR A 143 -21.43 -0.61 -2.79
N PRO A 144 -21.56 0.70 -2.50
CA PRO A 144 -20.86 1.33 -1.37
C PRO A 144 -21.03 0.57 -0.07
N ARG A 145 -22.17 -0.14 0.10
CA ARG A 145 -22.47 -1.00 1.24
C ARG A 145 -21.60 -2.26 1.32
N HIS A 146 -21.16 -2.84 0.20
CA HIS A 146 -20.23 -3.97 0.17
C HIS A 146 -18.78 -3.53 0.43
N GLY A 147 -18.38 -2.37 -0.13
CA GLY A 147 -17.08 -1.78 0.16
C GLY A 147 -16.99 -1.34 1.62
N PHE A 148 -18.06 -0.73 2.14
CA PHE A 148 -18.21 -0.41 3.54
C PHE A 148 -18.24 -1.69 4.38
N SER A 149 -19.06 -2.71 4.14
CA SER A 149 -19.10 -3.90 5.02
C SER A 149 -17.76 -4.63 5.13
N ARG A 150 -16.96 -4.74 4.06
CA ARG A 150 -15.58 -5.23 4.16
C ARG A 150 -14.68 -4.22 4.86
N THR A 151 -14.53 -3.01 4.36
CA THR A 151 -13.61 -2.03 4.98
C THR A 151 -14.04 -1.51 6.36
N SER A 152 -15.28 -1.72 6.76
CA SER A 152 -15.81 -1.50 8.11
C SER A 152 -15.71 -2.75 8.97
N LEU A 153 -15.83 -3.99 8.45
CA LEU A 153 -15.36 -5.16 9.24
C LEU A 153 -13.88 -5.00 9.56
N TRP A 154 -13.08 -4.55 8.58
CA TRP A 154 -11.65 -4.33 8.76
C TRP A 154 -11.39 -3.07 9.59
N GLY A 155 -11.99 -1.92 9.28
CA GLY A 155 -11.91 -0.71 10.10
C GLY A 155 -12.39 -0.91 11.54
N LEU A 156 -13.46 -1.67 11.78
CA LEU A 156 -13.98 -2.03 13.11
C LEU A 156 -13.18 -3.15 13.79
N THR A 157 -12.24 -3.82 13.11
CA THR A 157 -11.26 -4.71 13.76
C THR A 157 -9.92 -3.97 14.00
N PHE A 158 -9.56 -3.05 13.10
CA PHE A 158 -8.33 -2.24 13.12
C PHE A 158 -8.41 -1.03 14.07
N LEU A 159 -9.58 -0.43 14.29
CA LEU A 159 -9.76 0.79 15.09
C LEU A 159 -10.02 0.56 16.59
N PRO A 160 -10.73 -0.50 17.06
CA PRO A 160 -10.93 -0.71 18.49
C PRO A 160 -9.86 -1.57 19.15
N THR A 161 -9.01 -2.27 18.37
CA THR A 161 -7.79 -2.84 18.94
C THR A 161 -6.83 -1.68 19.21
N ARG A 162 -6.83 -1.20 20.46
CA ARG A 162 -5.93 -0.15 21.00
C ARG A 162 -4.45 -0.31 20.59
N ARG A 163 -4.04 -1.48 20.06
CA ARG A 163 -2.68 -1.81 19.61
C ARG A 163 -2.17 -0.99 18.44
N ILE A 164 -2.98 -0.53 17.48
CA ILE A 164 -2.48 0.27 16.33
C ILE A 164 -2.41 1.77 16.67
N GLN A 165 -3.23 2.26 17.60
CA GLN A 165 -3.10 3.63 18.13
C GLN A 165 -1.75 3.88 18.83
N TYR A 166 -1.12 2.83 19.37
CA TYR A 166 0.21 2.94 19.97
C TYR A 166 1.37 2.96 18.96
N VAL A 167 1.10 2.68 17.67
CA VAL A 167 2.13 2.63 16.63
C VAL A 167 2.07 3.92 15.80
N SER A 168 2.40 5.03 16.48
CA SER A 168 2.84 6.32 15.93
C SER A 168 1.76 7.24 15.31
N PRO A 169 1.87 8.59 15.42
CA PRO A 169 0.94 9.58 14.85
C PRO A 169 0.85 9.63 13.30
N TYR A 170 1.29 8.60 12.58
CA TYR A 170 1.41 8.62 11.13
C TYR A 170 0.10 8.35 10.39
N ARG A 171 0.00 8.99 9.23
CA ARG A 171 -1.19 9.23 8.42
C ARG A 171 -1.68 7.92 7.80
N PHE A 172 -2.99 7.66 7.83
CA PHE A 172 -3.57 6.58 7.04
C PHE A 172 -3.98 7.10 5.67
N HIS A 173 -3.62 6.37 4.62
CA HIS A 173 -4.08 6.55 3.25
C HIS A 173 -5.09 5.44 2.92
N ARG A 174 -6.10 5.79 2.13
CA ARG A 174 -6.94 4.79 1.47
C ARG A 174 -6.97 5.04 -0.02
N ALA A 175 -6.64 4.00 -0.78
CA ALA A 175 -6.95 3.89 -2.19
C ALA A 175 -8.45 3.85 -2.43
N VAL A 176 -8.92 4.73 -3.28
CA VAL A 176 -10.20 4.62 -3.97
C VAL A 176 -9.85 4.51 -5.45
N TYR A 177 -10.21 3.42 -6.12
CA TYR A 177 -10.00 3.31 -7.55
C TYR A 177 -11.32 3.62 -8.28
N ALA A 178 -11.22 4.39 -9.35
CA ALA A 178 -12.30 4.62 -10.30
C ALA A 178 -11.70 4.49 -11.70
N PHE A 179 -12.32 3.68 -12.55
CA PHE A 179 -11.95 3.61 -13.96
C PHE A 179 -12.48 4.85 -14.68
N ASP A 180 -11.65 5.49 -15.52
CA ASP A 180 -12.04 6.68 -16.29
C ASP A 180 -13.17 6.39 -17.31
N ASP A 181 -13.29 5.16 -17.80
CA ASP A 181 -14.38 4.76 -18.72
C ASP A 181 -15.71 4.47 -18.00
N LEU A 182 -15.71 4.48 -16.65
CA LEU A 182 -16.86 4.14 -15.82
C LEU A 182 -17.32 5.31 -14.96
N VAL A 183 -16.83 6.54 -15.21
CA VAL A 183 -17.29 7.76 -14.54
C VAL A 183 -18.79 8.03 -14.83
N HIS A 184 -19.33 7.37 -15.86
CA HIS A 184 -20.75 7.37 -16.23
C HIS A 184 -21.54 6.14 -15.74
N GLU A 185 -20.89 5.14 -15.12
CA GLU A 185 -21.56 3.96 -14.55
C GLU A 185 -22.15 4.30 -13.16
N PRO A 186 -23.48 4.14 -12.95
CA PRO A 186 -24.17 4.51 -11.69
C PRO A 186 -23.57 3.91 -10.42
N ILE A 187 -22.88 2.78 -10.55
CA ILE A 187 -22.27 2.04 -9.44
C ILE A 187 -20.94 2.69 -9.01
N ILE A 188 -20.17 3.28 -9.94
CA ILE A 188 -18.88 3.93 -9.67
C ILE A 188 -19.06 5.36 -9.17
N VAL A 189 -20.12 6.06 -9.60
CA VAL A 189 -20.50 7.38 -9.04
C VAL A 189 -20.67 7.33 -7.52
N ASN A 190 -20.92 6.13 -7.00
CA ASN A 190 -21.16 5.83 -5.60
C ASN A 190 -19.87 5.46 -4.83
N PHE A 191 -18.78 5.12 -5.50
CA PHE A 191 -17.48 4.76 -4.90
C PHE A 191 -16.43 5.89 -5.05
N THR A 192 -16.85 7.13 -4.81
CA THR A 192 -15.95 8.30 -4.81
C THR A 192 -15.34 8.52 -3.44
N THR A 193 -14.21 9.24 -3.38
CA THR A 193 -13.63 9.72 -2.12
C THR A 193 -14.67 10.47 -1.28
N VAL A 194 -15.50 11.30 -1.91
CA VAL A 194 -16.59 12.05 -1.26
C VAL A 194 -17.60 11.11 -0.59
N ASN A 195 -18.08 10.10 -1.31
CA ASN A 195 -19.07 9.17 -0.76
C ASN A 195 -18.48 8.27 0.32
N ILE A 196 -17.21 7.88 0.20
CA ILE A 196 -16.52 7.08 1.23
C ILE A 196 -16.35 7.90 2.53
N ILE A 197 -16.06 9.20 2.42
CA ILE A 197 -16.05 10.13 3.56
C ILE A 197 -17.44 10.23 4.19
N ALA A 198 -18.47 10.47 3.37
CA ALA A 198 -19.86 10.59 3.83
C ALA A 198 -20.37 9.32 4.51
N ASN A 199 -19.89 8.14 4.12
CA ASN A 199 -20.20 6.86 4.76
C ASN A 199 -19.46 6.66 6.11
N GLY A 200 -18.68 7.63 6.57
CA GLY A 200 -18.15 7.66 7.93
C GLY A 200 -16.75 7.04 8.10
N ILE A 201 -16.00 6.87 7.00
CA ILE A 201 -14.67 6.27 7.06
C ILE A 201 -13.70 7.02 8.00
N ASN A 202 -13.90 8.33 8.17
CA ASN A 202 -13.03 9.18 8.97
C ASN A 202 -13.74 9.75 10.19
N ASN A 203 -14.80 9.10 10.66
CA ASN A 203 -15.51 9.54 11.87
C ASN A 203 -14.58 9.58 13.11
N THR A 204 -13.49 8.82 13.09
CA THR A 204 -12.44 8.81 14.13
C THR A 204 -11.31 9.82 13.89
N SER A 205 -11.36 10.63 12.82
CA SER A 205 -10.31 11.62 12.45
C SER A 205 -8.90 11.04 12.25
N THR A 206 -8.81 9.74 11.97
CA THR A 206 -7.56 8.97 11.81
C THR A 206 -7.02 8.98 10.37
N VAL A 207 -7.88 9.20 9.38
CA VAL A 207 -7.50 9.36 7.97
C VAL A 207 -7.18 10.82 7.71
N LYS A 208 -5.97 11.10 7.24
CA LYS A 208 -5.50 12.48 6.96
C LYS A 208 -5.53 12.81 5.47
N THR A 209 -5.46 11.80 4.63
CA THR A 209 -5.23 11.95 3.20
C THR A 209 -5.88 10.77 2.48
N TYR A 210 -6.47 11.03 1.32
CA TYR A 210 -7.12 10.04 0.48
C TYR A 210 -6.33 9.93 -0.82
N SER A 211 -6.12 8.71 -1.30
CA SER A 211 -5.47 8.46 -2.58
C SER A 211 -6.53 7.96 -3.55
N GLN A 212 -6.76 8.70 -4.64
CA GLN A 212 -7.61 8.22 -5.71
C GLN A 212 -6.72 7.73 -6.84
N HIS A 213 -6.82 6.44 -7.14
CA HIS A 213 -6.11 5.81 -8.24
C HIS A 213 -7.03 5.86 -9.47
N THR A 214 -6.63 6.61 -10.49
CA THR A 214 -7.29 6.58 -11.80
C THR A 214 -6.40 5.80 -12.77
N SER A 215 -6.98 4.86 -13.52
CA SER A 215 -6.31 4.30 -14.69
C SER A 215 -7.10 4.61 -15.94
N PRO A 216 -6.45 5.23 -16.94
CA PRO A 216 -7.09 5.56 -18.20
C PRO A 216 -7.15 4.38 -19.20
N TYR A 217 -6.78 3.16 -18.82
CA TYR A 217 -6.68 2.03 -19.77
C TYR A 217 -7.17 0.70 -19.19
N TYR A 218 -8.29 0.22 -19.72
CA TYR A 218 -8.59 -1.20 -19.94
C TYR A 218 -9.39 -1.38 -21.23
#